data_AF-A0A2M9YJ63-F1
#
_entry.id   AF-A0A2M9YJ63-F1
#
_cell.length_a   1.000
_cell.length_b   1.000
_cell.length_c   1.000
_cell.angle_alpha   90.00
_cell.angle_beta   90.00
_cell.angle_gamma   90.00
#
_symmetry.space_group_name_H-M   'P 1'
#
loop_
_entity.id
_entity.type
_entity.pdbx_description
1 polymer ?
#
loop_
_entity_poly.entity_id
_entity_poly.type
_entity_poly.pdbx_seq_one_letter_code
_entity_poly.pdbx_strand_id
1 'polypeptide(L)' 'MGDEKINDDYIQRQENLWIIHCENFLRKGKIPKRWEELPQYIKTERMRKYYVELKKRLEP' A
#
# COMPACT_ATOMS: atom_id res chain seq x y z
N MET A 1 -9.44 12.63 -25.78
CA MET A 1 -9.78 11.51 -24.89
C MET A 1 -8.47 10.79 -24.55
N GLY A 2 -7.71 11.30 -23.59
CA GLY A 2 -6.33 10.83 -23.33
C GLY A 2 -5.85 10.94 -21.88
N ASP A 3 -6.64 11.53 -20.99
CA ASP A 3 -6.20 11.88 -19.63
C ASP A 3 -6.38 10.75 -18.61
N GLU A 4 -7.19 9.73 -18.91
CA GLU A 4 -7.58 8.71 -17.93
C GLU A 4 -6.50 7.64 -17.71
N LYS A 5 -5.67 7.32 -18.72
CA LYS A 5 -4.62 6.30 -18.61
C LYS A 5 -3.38 6.73 -17.81
N ILE A 6 -3.12 8.03 -17.68
CA ILE A 6 -1.92 8.53 -17.01
C ILE A 6 -2.02 8.36 -15.48
N ASN A 7 -3.24 8.46 -14.93
CA ASN A 7 -3.46 8.33 -13.49
C ASN A 7 -3.27 6.90 -12.98
N ASP A 8 -3.62 5.89 -13.78
CA ASP A 8 -3.57 4.49 -13.33
C ASP A 8 -2.13 3.99 -13.14
N ASP A 9 -1.22 4.31 -14.08
CA ASP A 9 0.21 3.95 -13.96
C ASP A 9 0.89 4.64 -12.78
N TYR A 10 0.54 5.90 -12.53
CA TYR A 10 1.05 6.66 -11.39
C TYR A 10 0.59 6.03 -10.06
N ILE A 11 -0.70 5.74 -9.91
CA ILE A 11 -1.23 5.10 -8.70
C ILE A 11 -0.57 3.74 -8.50
N GLN A 12 -0.46 2.94 -9.56
CA GLN A 12 0.14 1.61 -9.47
C GLN A 12 1.61 1.63 -9.03
N ARG A 13 2.38 2.63 -9.48
CA ARG A 13 3.75 2.87 -9.00
C ARG A 13 3.78 3.24 -7.52
N GLN A 14 2.89 4.14 -7.08
CA GLN A 14 2.81 4.54 -5.68
C GLN A 14 2.46 3.34 -4.78
N GLU A 15 1.48 2.53 -5.17
CA GLU A 15 1.11 1.29 -4.45
C GLU A 15 2.30 0.34 -4.30
N ASN A 16 3.05 0.09 -5.39
CA ASN A 16 4.21 -0.79 -5.36
C ASN A 16 5.31 -0.26 -4.43
N LEU A 17 5.61 1.04 -4.49
CA LEU A 17 6.56 1.68 -3.58
C LEU A 17 6.12 1.53 -2.12
N TRP A 18 4.82 1.66 -1.86
CA TRP A 18 4.27 1.52 -0.52
C TRP A 18 4.34 0.09 0.01
N ILE A 19 4.04 -0.92 -0.82
CA ILE A 19 4.23 -2.34 -0.45
C ILE A 19 5.70 -2.59 -0.11
N ILE A 20 6.63 -2.17 -0.97
CA ILE A 20 8.07 -2.37 -0.75
C ILE A 20 8.50 -1.70 0.56
N HIS A 21 7.97 -0.51 0.85
CA HIS A 21 8.22 0.18 2.11
C HIS A 21 7.71 -0.65 3.31
N CYS A 22 6.47 -1.15 3.25
CA CYS A 22 5.89 -1.96 4.32
C CYS A 22 6.66 -3.27 4.55
N GLU A 23 7.00 -4.01 3.50
CA GLU A 23 7.79 -5.23 3.59
C GLU A 23 9.19 -4.97 4.18
N ASN A 24 9.84 -3.86 3.81
CA ASN A 24 11.12 -3.48 4.40
C ASN A 24 11.01 -3.15 5.90
N PHE A 25 9.88 -2.59 6.35
CA PHE A 25 9.62 -2.37 7.77
C PHE A 25 9.45 -3.70 8.50
N LEU A 26 8.62 -4.60 7.97
CA LEU A 26 8.44 -5.94 8.54
C LEU A 26 9.76 -6.70 8.66
N ARG A 27 10.59 -6.69 7.60
CA ARG A 27 11.91 -7.33 7.61
C ARG A 27 12.86 -6.77 8.67
N LYS A 28 12.66 -5.50 9.06
CA LYS A 28 13.41 -4.84 10.13
C LYS A 28 12.76 -5.01 11.50
N GLY A 29 11.71 -5.82 11.63
CA GLY A 29 10.93 -5.99 12.86
C GLY A 29 10.12 -4.75 13.25
N LYS A 30 9.91 -3.81 12.31
CA LYS A 30 9.11 -2.60 12.52
C LYS A 30 7.70 -2.79 11.98
N ILE A 31 6.75 -2.14 12.64
CA ILE A 31 5.35 -2.13 12.21
C ILE A 31 5.18 -0.96 11.22
N PRO A 32 4.72 -1.21 9.98
CA PRO A 32 4.42 -0.14 9.04
C PRO A 32 3.24 0.73 9.50
N LYS A 33 3.08 1.92 8.91
CA LYS A 33 1.98 2.86 9.25
C LYS A 33 0.62 2.21 9.10
N ARG A 34 -0.36 2.62 9.94
CA ARG A 34 -1.73 2.09 9.88
C ARG A 34 -2.43 2.52 8.59
N TRP A 35 -3.39 1.70 8.14
CA TRP A 35 -4.23 2.00 6.97
C TRP A 35 -4.87 3.39 7.05
N GLU A 36 -5.34 3.76 8.24
CA GLU A 36 -6.02 5.04 8.49
C GLU A 36 -5.11 6.24 8.22
N GLU A 37 -3.81 6.09 8.47
CA GLU A 37 -2.79 7.13 8.29
C GLU A 37 -2.31 7.27 6.84
N LEU A 38 -2.79 6.42 5.93
CA LEU A 38 -2.42 6.51 4.52
C LEU A 38 -3.12 7.66 3.80
N PRO A 39 -2.44 8.30 2.84
CA PRO A 39 -3.08 9.26 1.94
C PRO A 39 -4.25 8.65 1.16
N GLN A 40 -5.28 9.44 0.85
CA GLN A 40 -6.48 8.93 0.16
C GLN A 40 -6.19 8.41 -1.25
N TYR A 41 -5.22 9.02 -1.96
CA TYR A 41 -4.84 8.60 -3.32
C TYR A 41 -4.24 7.19 -3.40
N ILE A 42 -3.73 6.66 -2.28
CA ILE A 42 -3.15 5.31 -2.21
C ILE A 42 -4.07 4.31 -1.53
N LYS A 43 -5.22 4.76 -1.00
CA LYS A 43 -6.24 3.90 -0.38
C LYS A 43 -7.10 3.18 -1.43
N THR A 44 -6.43 2.51 -2.36
CA THR A 44 -7.06 1.73 -3.42
C THR A 44 -7.53 0.38 -2.88
N GLU A 45 -8.36 -0.33 -3.67
CA GLU A 45 -8.79 -1.68 -3.31
C GLU A 45 -7.60 -2.67 -3.19
N ARG A 46 -6.57 -2.49 -4.02
CA ARG A 46 -5.36 -3.32 -3.99
C ARG A 46 -4.58 -3.13 -2.69
N MET A 47 -4.37 -1.88 -2.27
CA MET A 47 -3.72 -1.58 -0.98
C MET A 47 -4.56 -2.04 0.20
N ARG A 48 -5.90 -1.97 0.10
CA ARG A 48 -6.79 -2.49 1.15
C ARG A 48 -6.60 -4.00 1.33
N LYS A 49 -6.56 -4.77 0.24
CA LYS A 49 -6.30 -6.22 0.27
C LYS A 49 -4.93 -6.51 0.91
N TYR A 50 -3.89 -5.78 0.51
CA TYR A 50 -2.56 -5.90 1.10
C TYR A 50 -2.57 -5.66 2.62
N TYR A 51 -3.24 -4.62 3.10
CA TYR A 51 -3.30 -4.31 4.54
C TYR A 51 -4.08 -5.37 5.36
N VAL A 52 -5.09 -5.99 4.78
CA VAL A 52 -5.81 -7.11 5.42
C VAL A 52 -4.87 -8.31 5.59
N GLU A 53 -4.11 -8.65 4.54
CA GLU A 53 -3.11 -9.74 4.63
C GLU A 53 -1.98 -9.40 5.59
N LEU A 54 -1.48 -8.17 5.55
CA LEU A 54 -0.49 -7.64 6.46
C LEU A 54 -0.93 -7.78 7.93
N LYS A 55 -2.18 -7.43 8.23
CA LYS A 55 -2.74 -7.59 9.58
C LYS A 55 -2.75 -9.06 10.01
N LYS A 56 -3.17 -9.98 9.13
CA LYS A 56 -3.13 -11.42 9.40
C LYS A 56 -1.73 -11.96 9.66
N ARG A 57 -0.69 -11.37 9.07
CA ARG A 57 0.72 -11.75 9.30
C ARG A 57 1.28 -11.23 10.63
N LEU A 58 0.70 -10.13 11.14
CA LEU A 58 1.12 -9.48 12.38
C LEU A 58 0.33 -9.97 13.60
N GLU A 59 -0.85 -10.52 13.39
CA GLU A 59 -1.65 -11.19 14.42
C GLU A 59 -1.15 -12.64 14.54
N PRO A 60 -0.57 -13.05 15.70
CA PRO A 60 0.01 -14.38 15.90
C PRO A 60 -1.02 -15.52 15.92
#